data_AF-A0A090EPH5-F1
#
_entry.id   AF-A0A090EPH5-F1
#
_cell.length_a   1.000
_cell.length_b   1.000
_cell.length_c   1.000
_cell.angle_alpha   90.00
_cell.angle_beta   90.00
_cell.angle_gamma   90.00
#
_symmetry.space_group_name_H-M   'P 1'
#
loop_
_entity.id
_entity.type
_entity.pdbx_description
1 polymer ?
#
loop_
_entity_poly.entity_id
_entity_poly.type
_entity_poly.pdbx_seq_one_letter_code
_entity_poly.pdbx_strand_id
1 'polypeptide(L)'
;MASSVLPDHVKVFVVQALACFDSPSTVVEAVNQEFGIKIARQHVEKYDPTKLAGQHLSKKYRAIFDATRDGFIGDTRNIGWSHRSTRLRLIQRIGEKAERMGNLSLTLQAAEQAAKESGNAFTNRHELTGKDGKDLPAPVHIFQLPDNGRG
;
A
#
# COMPACT_ATOMS: atom_id res chain seq x y z
N MET A 1 -33.92 -0.36 10.58
CA MET A 1 -33.47 -0.73 11.94
C MET A 1 -33.54 -2.24 12.07
N ALA A 2 -32.39 -2.91 12.08
CA ALA A 2 -32.22 -4.24 12.65
C ALA A 2 -30.83 -4.25 13.27
N SER A 3 -30.73 -3.83 14.53
CA SER A 3 -29.54 -4.02 15.34
C SER A 3 -29.58 -5.45 15.88
N SER A 4 -29.48 -6.44 14.99
CA SER A 4 -29.17 -7.80 15.42
C SER A 4 -27.70 -7.82 15.81
N VAL A 5 -27.44 -8.23 17.04
CA VAL A 5 -26.06 -8.45 17.51
C VAL A 5 -25.44 -9.51 16.60
N LEU A 6 -24.37 -9.15 15.89
CA LEU A 6 -23.67 -10.11 15.02
C LEU A 6 -23.21 -11.32 15.86
N PRO A 7 -23.37 -12.56 15.35
CA PRO A 7 -22.78 -13.74 15.96
C PRO A 7 -21.27 -13.57 16.13
N ASP A 8 -20.68 -14.20 17.16
CA ASP A 8 -19.26 -14.03 17.49
C ASP A 8 -18.35 -14.40 16.31
N HIS A 9 -18.66 -15.48 15.57
CA HIS A 9 -17.89 -15.89 14.39
C HIS A 9 -17.93 -14.85 13.26
N VAL A 10 -19.08 -14.19 13.01
CA VAL A 10 -19.19 -13.13 12.00
C VAL A 10 -18.41 -11.89 12.44
N LYS A 11 -18.40 -11.56 13.73
CA LYS A 11 -17.57 -10.47 14.25
C LYS A 11 -16.08 -10.75 14.06
N VAL A 12 -15.64 -11.99 14.35
CA VAL A 12 -14.25 -12.41 14.10
C VAL A 12 -13.91 -12.28 12.62
N PHE A 13 -14.78 -12.76 11.72
CA PHE A 13 -14.59 -12.61 10.27
C PHE A 13 -14.42 -11.14 9.85
N VAL A 14 -15.32 -10.26 10.29
CA VAL A 14 -15.27 -8.82 9.99
C VAL A 14 -13.95 -8.21 10.48
N VAL A 15 -13.55 -8.51 11.71
CA VAL A 15 -12.31 -8.00 12.31
C VAL A 15 -11.09 -8.48 11.53
N GLN A 16 -11.06 -9.75 11.13
CA GLN A 16 -9.95 -10.32 10.35
C GLN A 16 -9.86 -9.72 8.95
N ALA A 17 -10.98 -9.56 8.24
CA ALA A 17 -11.01 -8.95 6.91
C ALA A 17 -10.50 -7.49 6.95
N LEU A 18 -10.95 -6.71 7.93
CA LEU A 18 -10.45 -5.33 8.15
C LEU A 18 -8.96 -5.33 8.55
N ALA A 19 -8.51 -6.31 9.31
CA ALA A 19 -7.09 -6.50 9.61
C ALA A 19 -6.27 -6.88 8.38
N CYS A 20 -6.88 -7.42 7.32
CA CYS A 20 -6.24 -7.68 6.03
C CYS A 20 -6.36 -6.51 5.03
N PHE A 21 -6.69 -5.30 5.50
CA PHE A 21 -6.85 -4.07 4.71
C PHE A 21 -8.05 -4.04 3.74
N ASP A 22 -9.01 -4.96 3.90
CA ASP A 22 -10.25 -4.86 3.13
C ASP A 22 -11.04 -3.60 3.50
N SER A 23 -11.65 -2.97 2.47
CA SER A 23 -12.47 -1.79 2.70
C SER A 23 -13.77 -2.17 3.43
N PRO A 24 -14.36 -1.30 4.27
CA PRO A 24 -15.64 -1.59 4.90
C PRO A 24 -16.76 -1.94 3.92
N SER A 25 -16.73 -1.43 2.68
CA SER A 25 -17.71 -1.78 1.64
C SER A 25 -17.50 -3.22 1.15
N THR A 26 -16.26 -3.62 0.91
CA THR A 26 -15.88 -4.99 0.53
C THR A 26 -16.29 -5.99 1.61
N VAL A 27 -16.07 -5.65 2.89
CA VAL A 27 -16.43 -6.53 4.01
C VAL A 27 -17.95 -6.69 4.15
N VAL A 28 -18.74 -5.64 3.89
CA VAL A 28 -20.22 -5.76 3.86
C VAL A 28 -20.67 -6.76 2.80
N GLU A 29 -20.10 -6.69 1.60
CA GLU A 29 -20.41 -7.60 0.50
C GLU A 29 -20.02 -9.03 0.85
N ALA A 30 -18.82 -9.24 1.39
CA ALA A 30 -18.31 -10.55 1.81
C ALA A 30 -19.19 -11.17 2.92
N VAL A 31 -19.60 -10.40 3.94
CA VAL A 31 -20.48 -10.91 5.00
C VAL A 31 -21.85 -11.32 4.45
N ASN A 32 -22.39 -10.57 3.49
CA ASN A 32 -23.65 -10.92 2.86
C ASN A 32 -23.52 -12.17 1.97
N GLN A 33 -22.39 -12.35 1.29
CA GLN A 33 -22.13 -13.54 0.46
C GLN A 33 -21.91 -14.80 1.31
N GLU A 34 -21.11 -14.72 2.37
CA GLU A 34 -20.75 -15.89 3.17
C GLU A 34 -21.82 -16.27 4.20
N PHE A 35 -22.46 -15.28 4.83
CA PHE A 35 -23.38 -15.51 5.95
C PHE A 35 -24.83 -15.14 5.63
N GLY A 36 -25.11 -14.55 4.48
CA GLY A 36 -26.45 -14.06 4.13
C GLY A 36 -26.92 -12.87 4.99
N ILE A 37 -26.00 -12.21 5.71
CA ILE A 37 -26.32 -11.14 6.65
C ILE A 37 -26.09 -9.78 5.99
N LYS A 38 -27.15 -8.98 5.88
CA LYS A 38 -27.05 -7.59 5.44
C LYS A 38 -26.70 -6.68 6.61
N ILE A 39 -25.51 -6.10 6.58
CA ILE A 39 -25.06 -5.09 7.54
C ILE A 39 -24.69 -3.78 6.86
N ALA A 40 -24.79 -2.68 7.61
CA ALA A 40 -24.40 -1.36 7.12
C ALA A 40 -22.88 -1.15 7.22
N ARG A 41 -22.30 -0.40 6.29
CA ARG A 41 -20.88 -0.03 6.29
C ARG A 41 -20.44 0.62 7.60
N GLN A 42 -21.26 1.50 8.17
CA GLN A 42 -20.98 2.17 9.45
C GLN A 42 -20.95 1.17 10.62
N HIS A 43 -21.65 0.03 10.52
CA HIS A 43 -21.61 -1.02 11.53
C HIS A 43 -20.28 -1.79 11.46
N VAL A 44 -19.78 -2.05 10.24
CA VAL A 44 -18.47 -2.67 10.02
C VAL A 44 -17.33 -1.80 10.57
N GLU A 45 -17.39 -0.48 10.37
CA GLU A 45 -16.35 0.46 10.88
C GLU A 45 -16.16 0.42 12.40
N LYS A 46 -17.15 -0.06 13.17
CA LYS A 46 -17.01 -0.23 14.63
C LYS A 46 -16.06 -1.36 15.03
N TYR A 47 -15.74 -2.26 14.10
CA TYR A 47 -14.81 -3.37 14.29
C TYR A 47 -13.39 -3.04 13.84
N ASP A 48 -13.13 -1.82 13.38
CA ASP A 48 -11.81 -1.33 13.00
C ASP A 48 -11.23 -0.44 14.13
N PRO A 49 -10.25 -0.91 14.92
CA PRO A 49 -9.65 -0.15 15.99
C PRO A 49 -8.80 1.04 15.52
N THR A 50 -8.50 1.15 14.23
CA THR A 50 -7.76 2.28 13.64
C THR A 50 -8.67 3.47 13.32
N LYS A 51 -9.99 3.28 13.35
CA LYS A 51 -10.99 4.33 13.10
C LYS A 51 -11.63 4.83 14.39
N LEU A 52 -12.11 6.07 14.36
CA LEU A 52 -12.85 6.68 15.47
C LEU A 52 -14.06 5.83 15.90
N ALA A 53 -14.79 5.25 14.94
CA ALA A 53 -15.96 4.41 15.20
C ALA A 53 -15.63 3.13 16.01
N GLY A 54 -14.39 2.64 15.93
CA GLY A 54 -13.92 1.44 16.63
C GLY A 54 -13.10 1.71 17.89
N GLN A 55 -13.07 2.95 18.39
CA GLN A 55 -12.33 3.29 19.61
C GLN A 55 -12.76 2.47 20.84
N HIS A 56 -14.04 2.06 20.88
CA HIS A 56 -14.61 1.25 21.96
C HIS A 56 -14.67 -0.25 21.64
N LEU A 57 -13.92 -0.72 20.64
CA LEU A 57 -13.82 -2.15 20.33
C LEU A 57 -13.28 -2.93 21.54
N SER A 58 -13.88 -4.08 21.82
CA SER A 58 -13.49 -4.91 22.98
C SER A 58 -12.04 -5.38 22.87
N LYS A 59 -11.40 -5.60 24.02
CA LYS A 59 -10.01 -6.11 24.09
C LYS A 59 -9.81 -7.41 23.30
N LYS A 60 -10.82 -8.31 23.31
CA LYS A 60 -10.81 -9.57 22.56
C LYS A 60 -10.64 -9.32 21.06
N TYR A 61 -11.48 -8.48 20.46
CA TYR A 61 -11.43 -8.24 19.02
C TYR A 61 -10.24 -7.38 18.61
N ARG A 62 -9.80 -6.45 19.48
CA ARG A 62 -8.55 -5.71 19.25
C ARG A 62 -7.34 -6.65 19.16
N ALA A 63 -7.22 -7.61 20.08
CA ALA A 63 -6.14 -8.59 20.03
C ALA A 63 -6.17 -9.46 18.75
N ILE A 64 -7.36 -9.85 18.29
CA ILE A 64 -7.53 -10.58 17.01
C ILE A 64 -7.12 -9.70 15.83
N PHE A 65 -7.53 -8.42 15.83
CA PHE A 65 -7.18 -7.47 14.79
C PHE A 65 -5.65 -7.31 14.69
N ASP A 66 -4.99 -7.00 15.80
CA ASP A 66 -3.56 -6.75 15.85
C ASP A 66 -2.77 -7.99 15.43
N ALA A 67 -3.12 -9.18 15.96
CA ALA A 67 -2.47 -10.44 15.59
C ALA A 67 -2.65 -10.78 14.11
N THR A 68 -3.86 -10.56 13.56
CA THR A 68 -4.15 -10.83 12.14
C THR A 68 -3.41 -9.84 11.24
N ARG A 69 -3.38 -8.56 11.61
CA ARG A 69 -2.66 -7.51 10.87
C ARG A 69 -1.16 -7.79 10.84
N ASP A 70 -0.59 -8.16 11.98
CA ASP A 70 0.83 -8.52 12.09
C ASP A 70 1.15 -9.76 11.25
N GLY A 71 0.27 -10.77 11.27
CA GLY A 71 0.36 -11.96 10.41
C GLY A 71 0.33 -11.59 8.92
N PHE A 72 -0.64 -10.80 8.49
CA PHE A 72 -0.80 -10.39 7.09
C PHE A 72 0.41 -9.58 6.57
N ILE A 73 0.92 -8.66 7.38
CA ILE A 73 2.14 -7.90 7.05
C ILE A 73 3.36 -8.82 7.05
N GLY A 74 3.45 -9.75 8.01
CA GLY A 74 4.47 -10.80 8.07
C GLY A 74 4.49 -11.66 6.81
N ASP A 75 3.34 -12.14 6.37
CA ASP A 75 3.19 -12.95 5.16
C ASP A 75 3.57 -12.18 3.90
N THR A 76 3.29 -10.88 3.85
CA THR A 76 3.77 -10.01 2.76
C THR A 76 5.30 -10.02 2.67
N ARG A 77 6.02 -10.09 3.81
CA ARG A 77 7.48 -10.24 3.82
C ARG A 77 7.92 -11.60 3.27
N ASN A 78 7.07 -12.62 3.28
CA ASN A 78 7.40 -13.92 2.68
C ASN A 78 7.20 -13.92 1.15
N ILE A 79 6.44 -12.97 0.60
CA ILE A 79 6.31 -12.82 -0.85
C ILE A 79 7.67 -12.41 -1.40
N GLY A 80 8.31 -13.30 -2.16
CA GLY A 80 9.66 -13.06 -2.69
C GLY A 80 9.77 -11.75 -3.47
N TRP A 81 8.73 -11.37 -4.20
CA TRP A 81 8.62 -10.10 -4.93
C TRP A 81 8.57 -8.85 -4.05
N SER A 82 8.31 -8.96 -2.74
CA SER A 82 8.43 -7.80 -1.83
C SER A 82 9.89 -7.35 -1.66
N HIS A 83 10.85 -8.29 -1.78
CA HIS A 83 12.27 -8.03 -1.61
C HIS A 83 12.95 -7.59 -2.91
N ARG A 84 13.65 -6.44 -2.85
CA ARG A 84 14.45 -5.92 -3.98
C ARG A 84 15.45 -6.95 -4.51
N SER A 85 16.13 -7.68 -3.63
CA SER A 85 17.12 -8.68 -4.00
C SER A 85 16.54 -9.79 -4.89
N THR A 86 15.33 -10.25 -4.59
CA THR A 86 14.64 -11.28 -5.38
C THR A 86 14.26 -10.77 -6.77
N ARG A 87 13.75 -9.53 -6.86
CA ARG A 87 13.38 -8.91 -8.13
C ARG A 87 14.60 -8.66 -9.02
N LEU A 88 15.68 -8.10 -8.47
CA LEU A 88 16.94 -7.92 -9.18
C LEU A 88 17.53 -9.24 -9.70
N ARG A 89 17.51 -10.32 -8.89
CA ARG A 89 17.94 -11.66 -9.34
C ARG A 89 17.08 -12.22 -10.47
N LEU A 90 15.79 -11.90 -10.49
CA LEU A 90 14.95 -12.29 -11.62
C LEU A 90 15.30 -11.49 -12.88
N ILE A 91 15.41 -10.16 -12.77
CA ILE A 91 15.75 -9.28 -13.89
C ILE A 91 17.10 -9.69 -14.51
N GLN A 92 18.10 -10.00 -13.68
CA GLN A 92 19.39 -10.51 -14.15
C GLN A 92 19.24 -11.80 -14.96
N ARG A 93 18.51 -12.80 -14.43
CA ARG A 93 18.27 -14.07 -15.16
C ARG A 93 17.54 -13.87 -16.49
N ILE A 94 16.62 -12.90 -16.57
CA ILE A 94 15.94 -12.54 -17.81
C ILE A 94 16.94 -11.94 -18.81
N GLY A 95 17.78 -11.00 -18.36
CA GLY A 95 18.83 -10.39 -19.18
C GLY A 95 19.82 -11.42 -19.72
N GLU A 96 20.37 -12.27 -18.86
CA GLU A 96 21.33 -13.33 -19.26
C GLU A 96 20.72 -14.35 -20.24
N LYS A 97 19.42 -14.63 -20.12
CA LYS A 97 18.72 -15.52 -21.06
C LYS A 97 18.48 -14.81 -22.39
N ALA A 98 18.07 -13.54 -22.37
CA ALA A 98 17.87 -12.74 -23.57
C ALA A 98 19.16 -12.57 -24.36
N GLU A 99 20.27 -12.31 -23.67
CA GLU A 99 21.60 -12.18 -24.24
C GLU A 99 22.04 -13.48 -24.94
N ARG A 100 21.88 -14.62 -24.26
CA ARG A 100 22.15 -15.96 -24.86
C ARG A 100 21.32 -16.25 -26.10
N MET A 101 20.12 -15.68 -26.19
CA MET A 101 19.24 -15.81 -27.36
C MET A 101 19.51 -14.76 -28.45
N GLY A 102 20.50 -13.89 -28.27
CA GLY A 102 20.82 -12.80 -29.19
C GLY A 102 19.83 -11.63 -29.17
N ASN A 103 18.90 -11.59 -28.20
CA ASN A 103 17.94 -10.50 -28.05
C ASN A 103 18.55 -9.35 -27.24
N LEU A 104 19.41 -8.58 -27.89
CA LEU A 104 20.12 -7.46 -27.27
C LEU A 104 19.17 -6.34 -26.81
N SER A 105 18.06 -6.12 -27.53
CA SER A 105 17.04 -5.13 -27.13
C SER A 105 16.43 -5.46 -25.77
N LEU A 106 16.01 -6.71 -25.55
CA LEU A 106 15.48 -7.14 -24.26
C LEU A 106 16.56 -7.16 -23.17
N THR A 107 17.82 -7.43 -23.52
CA THR A 107 18.96 -7.37 -22.59
C THR A 107 19.15 -5.94 -22.06
N LEU A 108 19.13 -4.94 -22.95
CA LEU A 108 19.20 -3.53 -22.58
C LEU A 108 18.01 -3.10 -21.72
N GLN A 109 16.79 -3.56 -22.03
CA GLN A 109 15.61 -3.30 -21.21
C GLN A 109 15.75 -3.91 -19.81
N ALA A 110 16.25 -5.14 -19.68
CA ALA A 110 16.50 -5.76 -18.38
C ALA A 110 17.54 -4.98 -17.58
N ALA A 111 18.63 -4.53 -18.22
CA ALA A 111 19.65 -3.68 -17.58
C ALA A 111 19.08 -2.33 -17.10
N GLU A 112 18.24 -1.68 -17.91
CA GLU A 112 17.54 -0.44 -17.54
C GLU A 112 16.63 -0.66 -16.33
N GLN A 113 15.86 -1.76 -16.30
CA GLN A 113 14.99 -2.06 -15.17
C GLN A 113 15.78 -2.36 -13.89
N ALA A 114 16.91 -3.06 -14.00
CA ALA A 114 17.81 -3.28 -12.86
C ALA A 114 18.37 -1.95 -12.31
N ALA A 115 18.72 -1.01 -13.19
CA ALA A 115 19.19 0.32 -12.79
C ALA A 115 18.08 1.13 -12.11
N LYS A 116 16.86 1.14 -12.67
CA LYS A 116 15.69 1.80 -12.06
C LYS A 116 15.37 1.25 -10.67
N GLU A 117 15.41 -0.06 -10.51
CA GLU A 117 15.15 -0.70 -9.24
C GLU A 117 16.27 -0.44 -8.20
N SER A 118 17.53 -0.36 -8.64
CA SER A 118 18.67 0.00 -7.79
C SER A 118 18.62 1.49 -7.37
N GLY A 119 18.20 2.37 -8.27
CA GLY A 119 18.10 3.82 -8.07
C GLY A 119 16.82 4.31 -7.39
N ASN A 120 16.05 3.42 -6.73
CA ASN A 120 14.79 3.76 -6.05
C ASN A 120 13.72 4.43 -6.94
N ALA A 121 13.77 4.24 -8.27
CA ALA A 121 12.87 4.91 -9.21
C ALA A 121 11.39 4.57 -9.01
N PHE A 122 11.09 3.43 -8.36
CA PHE A 122 9.73 2.96 -8.06
C PHE A 122 9.30 3.25 -6.61
N THR A 123 9.92 4.21 -5.95
CA THR A 123 9.51 4.67 -4.61
C THR A 123 8.81 6.01 -4.70
N ASN A 124 7.94 6.33 -3.74
CA ASN A 124 7.29 7.65 -3.63
C ASN A 124 8.25 8.78 -3.25
N ARG A 125 9.57 8.52 -3.17
CA ARG A 125 10.61 9.49 -2.85
C ARG A 125 11.43 9.77 -4.10
N HIS A 126 11.46 11.04 -4.50
CA HIS A 126 12.34 11.54 -5.55
C HIS A 126 13.39 12.46 -4.92
N GLU A 127 14.66 12.15 -5.12
CA GLU A 127 15.77 13.01 -4.75
C GLU A 127 16.20 13.76 -6.01
N LEU A 128 16.08 15.09 -5.98
CA LEU A 128 16.45 15.98 -7.08
C LEU A 128 17.76 16.68 -6.71
N THR A 129 18.74 16.59 -7.59
CA THR A 129 20.00 17.32 -7.47
C THR A 129 20.09 18.37 -8.59
N GLY A 130 20.84 19.44 -8.34
CA GLY A 130 21.24 20.40 -9.37
C GLY A 130 22.15 19.77 -10.42
N LYS A 131 22.45 20.55 -11.46
CA LYS A 131 23.35 20.13 -12.56
C LYS A 131 24.69 19.63 -12.01
N ASP A 132 25.17 18.51 -12.54
CA ASP A 132 26.43 17.86 -12.13
C ASP A 132 26.46 17.43 -10.65
N GLY A 133 25.29 17.14 -10.05
CA GLY A 133 25.19 16.73 -8.65
C GLY A 133 25.35 17.88 -7.64
N LYS A 134 25.36 19.14 -8.12
CA LYS A 134 25.41 20.33 -7.28
C LYS A 134 24.09 20.56 -6.56
N ASP A 135 24.08 21.47 -5.59
CA ASP A 135 22.87 21.86 -4.89
C ASP A 135 21.82 22.44 -5.85
N LEU A 136 20.55 22.20 -5.54
CA LEU A 136 19.46 22.87 -6.24
C LEU A 136 19.54 24.38 -6.00
N PRO A 137 19.22 25.21 -7.00
CA PRO A 137 19.14 26.64 -6.77
C PRO A 137 18.14 26.92 -5.67
N ALA A 138 18.50 27.84 -4.75
CA ALA A 138 17.61 28.25 -3.68
C ALA A 138 16.26 28.69 -4.29
N PRO A 139 15.12 28.36 -3.65
CA PRO A 139 13.81 28.75 -4.15
C PRO A 139 13.76 30.27 -4.30
N VAL A 140 13.62 30.73 -5.54
CA VAL A 140 13.41 32.14 -5.83
C VAL A 140 12.00 32.51 -5.36
N HIS A 141 11.92 33.15 -4.20
CA HIS A 141 10.69 33.81 -3.76
C HIS A 141 10.47 35.04 -4.65
N ILE A 142 9.62 34.89 -5.67
CA ILE A 142 9.12 36.03 -6.44
C ILE A 142 8.20 36.82 -5.49
N PHE A 143 8.75 37.84 -4.83
CA PHE A 143 7.93 38.86 -4.18
C PHE A 143 7.18 39.60 -5.29
N GLN A 144 5.88 39.34 -5.39
CA GLN A 144 4.99 40.13 -6.24
C GLN A 144 4.96 41.53 -5.62
N LEU A 145 5.70 42.46 -6.20
CA LEU A 145 5.61 43.88 -5.83
C LEU A 145 4.14 44.28 -6.00
N PRO A 146 3.51 44.91 -4.98
CA PRO A 146 2.16 45.42 -5.14
C PRO A 146 2.15 46.34 -6.35
N ASP A 147 1.16 46.14 -7.21
CA ASP A 147 0.92 46.95 -8.39
C ASP A 147 0.74 48.39 -7.91
N ASN A 148 1.82 49.17 -7.99
CA ASN A 148 1.84 50.56 -7.58
C ASN A 148 1.07 51.32 -8.67
N GLY A 149 -0.26 51.29 -8.55
CA GLY A 149 -1.23 51.84 -9.49
C GLY A 149 -0.84 53.22 -9.99
N ARG A 150 -0.05 53.24 -11.07
CA ARG A 150 0.20 54.41 -11.87
C ARG A 150 -0.87 54.39 -12.95
N GLY A 151 -1.75 55.39 -12.83
CA GLY A 151 -2.97 55.59 -13.61
C GLY A 151 -2.76 55.83 -15.09
#